data_AF-A0A352NEZ1-F1
#
_entry.id   AF-A0A352NEZ1-F1
#
_cell.length_a   1.000
_cell.length_b   1.000
_cell.length_c   1.000
_cell.angle_alpha   90.00
_cell.angle_beta   90.00
_cell.angle_gamma   90.00
#
_symmetry.space_group_name_H-M   'P 1'
#
loop_
_entity.id
_entity.type
_entity.pdbx_description
1 polymer ?
#
loop_
_entity_poly.entity_id
_entity_poly.type
_entity_poly.pdbx_seq_one_letter_code
_entity_poly.pdbx_strand_id
1 'polypeptide(L)'
;MLTEEELRRDYNYKRAQLEEQAEEIRRGEQTFNQLMEEASKDISQMLREAEGDASEASQFSRYRLHQLSEEYGEKFQAEKRKIQQQLEEAEHEFNRQYRQLKEGD
;
A
#
# COMPACT_ATOMS: atom_id res chain seq x y z
N MET A 1 -17.07 -27.40 -17.87
CA MET A 1 -16.86 -27.34 -16.41
C MET A 1 -15.39 -27.09 -16.20
N LEU A 2 -15.02 -26.19 -15.29
CA LEU A 2 -13.62 -26.05 -14.86
C LEU A 2 -13.24 -27.31 -14.06
N THR A 3 -12.07 -27.87 -14.30
CA THR A 3 -11.51 -28.96 -13.48
C THR A 3 -10.98 -28.42 -12.15
N GLU A 4 -10.79 -29.29 -11.16
CA GLU A 4 -10.16 -28.91 -9.89
C GLU A 4 -8.76 -28.29 -10.10
N GLU A 5 -7.99 -28.82 -11.05
CA GLU A 5 -6.64 -28.35 -11.34
C GLU A 5 -6.66 -26.94 -11.96
N GLU A 6 -7.56 -26.68 -12.91
CA GLU A 6 -7.76 -25.35 -13.48
C GLU A 6 -8.21 -24.35 -12.40
N LEU A 7 -9.12 -24.76 -11.50
CA LEU A 7 -9.63 -23.89 -10.44
C LEU A 7 -8.51 -23.50 -9.45
N ARG A 8 -7.67 -24.47 -9.06
CA ARG A 8 -6.49 -24.21 -8.21
C ARG A 8 -5.48 -23.31 -8.92
N ARG A 9 -5.24 -23.53 -10.20
CA ARG A 9 -4.30 -22.72 -11.00
C ARG A 9 -4.75 -21.27 -11.06
N ASP A 10 -6.03 -21.02 -11.36
CA ASP A 10 -6.59 -19.68 -11.49
C ASP A 10 -6.57 -18.94 -10.14
N TYR A 11 -6.96 -19.61 -9.05
CA TYR A 11 -6.86 -19.04 -7.71
C TYR A 11 -5.43 -18.68 -7.33
N ASN A 12 -4.46 -19.59 -7.55
CA ASN A 12 -3.06 -19.34 -7.23
C ASN A 12 -2.48 -18.19 -8.05
N TYR A 13 -2.86 -18.08 -9.33
CA TYR A 13 -2.45 -16.98 -10.19
C TYR A 13 -3.01 -15.65 -9.67
N LYS A 14 -4.32 -15.58 -9.40
CA LYS A 14 -4.97 -14.37 -8.86
C LYS A 14 -4.37 -13.95 -7.52
N ARG A 15 -4.12 -14.92 -6.64
CA ARG A 15 -3.48 -14.70 -5.34
C ARG A 15 -2.07 -14.13 -5.50
N ALA A 16 -1.24 -14.72 -6.36
CA ALA A 16 0.12 -14.25 -6.59
C ALA A 16 0.15 -12.80 -7.12
N GLN A 17 -0.76 -12.44 -8.03
CA GLN A 17 -0.87 -11.07 -8.52
C GLN A 17 -1.25 -10.08 -7.42
N LEU A 18 -2.17 -10.45 -6.52
CA LEU A 18 -2.56 -9.61 -5.39
C LEU A 18 -1.44 -9.47 -4.35
N GLU A 19 -0.69 -10.54 -4.10
CA GLU A 19 0.48 -10.53 -3.22
C GLU A 19 1.60 -9.65 -3.80
N GLU A 20 1.82 -9.67 -5.12
CA GLU A 20 2.77 -8.78 -5.80
C GLU A 20 2.36 -7.31 -5.66
N GLN A 21 1.09 -6.98 -5.91
CA GLN A 21 0.56 -5.63 -5.70
C GLN A 21 0.70 -5.16 -4.24
N ALA A 22 0.49 -6.06 -3.26
CA ALA A 22 0.69 -5.73 -1.86
C ALA A 22 2.15 -5.35 -1.55
N GLU A 23 3.10 -6.05 -2.17
CA GLU A 23 4.53 -5.78 -2.02
C GLU A 23 4.94 -4.48 -2.74
N GLU A 24 4.37 -4.18 -3.90
CA GLU A 24 4.56 -2.89 -4.58
C GLU A 24 4.10 -1.72 -3.71
N ILE A 25 2.92 -1.81 -3.12
CA ILE A 25 2.41 -0.79 -2.19
C ILE A 25 3.33 -0.63 -0.98
N ARG A 26 3.81 -1.73 -0.40
CA ARG A 26 4.75 -1.69 0.73
C ARG A 26 6.05 -0.98 0.34
N ARG A 27 6.63 -1.30 -0.82
CA ARG A 27 7.85 -0.65 -1.32
C ARG A 27 7.61 0.83 -1.63
N GLY A 28 6.44 1.16 -2.19
CA GLY A 28 6.02 2.54 -2.44
C GLY A 28 5.92 3.36 -1.16
N GLU A 29 5.28 2.82 -0.12
CA GLU A 29 5.17 3.46 1.20
C GLU A 29 6.55 3.67 1.85
N GLN A 30 7.43 2.67 1.79
CA GLN A 30 8.80 2.80 2.29
C GLN A 30 9.57 3.92 1.56
N THR A 31 9.48 3.96 0.24
CA THR A 31 10.13 4.98 -0.59
C THR A 31 9.58 6.36 -0.28
N PHE A 32 8.26 6.49 -0.15
CA PHE A 32 7.62 7.76 0.21
C PHE A 32 8.10 8.24 1.59
N ASN A 33 8.14 7.36 2.59
CA ASN A 33 8.61 7.73 3.93
C ASN A 33 10.08 8.18 3.93
N GLN A 34 10.93 7.55 3.13
CA GLN A 34 12.32 7.98 2.94
C GLN A 34 12.41 9.38 2.32
N LEU A 35 11.65 9.64 1.25
CA LEU A 35 11.59 10.95 0.61
C LEU A 35 11.11 12.05 1.57
N MET A 36 10.13 11.73 2.43
CA MET A 36 9.64 12.67 3.45
C MET A 36 10.70 12.98 4.51
N GLU A 37 11.47 11.98 4.91
CA GLU A 37 12.57 12.15 5.85
C GLU A 37 13.70 13.00 5.24
N GLU A 38 14.07 12.73 3.98
CA GLU A 38 15.07 13.50 3.22
C GLU A 38 14.62 14.95 3.05
N ALA A 39 13.39 15.19 2.60
CA ALA A 39 12.83 16.54 2.45
C ALA A 39 12.85 17.31 3.78
N SER A 40 12.54 16.65 4.89
CA SER A 40 12.57 17.26 6.23
C SER A 40 14.00 17.67 6.63
N LYS A 41 15.00 16.84 6.33
CA LYS A 41 16.41 17.14 6.57
C LYS A 41 16.90 18.30 5.71
N ASP A 42 16.58 18.29 4.41
CA ASP A 42 16.98 19.32 3.46
C ASP A 42 16.40 20.68 3.83
N ILE A 43 15.08 20.73 4.12
CA ILE A 43 14.43 21.96 4.57
C ILE A 43 15.07 22.45 5.87
N SER A 44 15.35 21.56 6.83
CA SER A 44 16.01 21.94 8.07
C SER A 44 17.44 22.46 7.87
N GLN A 45 18.15 21.99 6.85
CA GLN A 45 19.45 22.52 6.48
C GLN A 45 19.33 23.90 5.82
N MET A 46 18.46 24.05 4.82
CA MET A 46 18.22 25.32 4.13
C MET A 46 17.82 26.44 5.10
N LEU A 47 16.94 26.14 6.06
CA LEU A 47 16.51 27.12 7.07
C LEU A 47 17.60 27.47 8.09
N ARG A 48 18.58 26.59 8.32
CA ARG A 48 19.76 26.90 9.15
C ARG A 48 20.76 27.78 8.43
N GLU A 49 20.86 27.63 7.11
CA GLU A 49 21.75 28.41 6.24
C GLU A 49 21.15 29.77 5.86
N ALA A 50 19.84 29.94 6.01
CA ALA A 50 19.16 31.21 5.77
C ALA A 50 19.60 32.28 6.78
N GLU A 51 20.01 33.45 6.29
CA GLU A 51 20.25 34.62 7.13
C GLU A 51 18.90 35.21 7.60
N GLY A 52 18.64 35.18 8.91
CA GLY A 52 17.42 35.76 9.51
C GLY A 52 16.65 34.78 10.40
N ASP A 53 15.50 35.23 10.92
CA ASP A 53 14.59 34.36 11.69
C ASP A 53 13.78 33.47 10.74
N ALA A 54 14.10 32.17 10.74
CA ALA A 54 13.44 31.15 9.93
C ALA A 54 12.35 30.36 10.70
N SER A 55 11.94 30.82 11.89
CA SER A 55 11.03 30.08 12.77
C SER A 55 9.66 29.80 12.14
N GLU A 56 9.04 30.80 11.51
CA GLU A 56 7.74 30.65 10.84
C GLU A 56 7.82 29.68 9.65
N ALA A 57 8.85 29.84 8.81
CA ALA A 57 9.09 28.93 7.68
C ALA A 57 9.36 27.49 8.16
N SER A 58 10.09 27.31 9.26
CA SER A 58 10.30 26.00 9.88
C SER A 58 9.00 25.38 10.37
N GLN A 59 8.13 26.15 11.02
CA GLN A 59 6.85 25.65 11.53
C GLN A 59 5.92 25.27 10.37
N PHE A 60 5.82 26.13 9.36
CA PHE A 60 5.00 25.87 8.18
C PHE A 60 5.45 24.61 7.44
N SER A 61 6.76 24.45 7.18
CA SER A 61 7.26 23.27 6.48
C SER A 61 7.02 21.97 7.26
N ARG A 62 7.22 21.98 8.59
CA ARG A 62 6.90 20.80 9.43
C ARG A 62 5.43 20.45 9.37
N TYR A 63 4.55 21.45 9.46
CA TYR A 63 3.11 21.24 9.33
C TYR A 63 2.73 20.65 7.98
N ARG A 64 3.27 21.19 6.89
CA ARG A 64 2.99 20.69 5.53
C ARG A 64 3.51 19.28 5.30
N LEU A 65 4.72 18.97 5.78
CA LEU A 65 5.26 17.61 5.69
C LEU A 65 4.42 16.62 6.50
N HIS A 66 3.98 17.01 7.70
CA HIS A 66 3.09 16.18 8.51
C HIS A 66 1.77 15.89 7.79
N GLN A 67 1.11 16.92 7.25
CA GLN A 67 -0.14 16.74 6.50
C GLN A 67 0.02 15.78 5.31
N LEU A 68 1.11 15.93 4.54
CA LEU A 68 1.40 15.03 3.43
C LEU A 68 1.64 13.60 3.90
N SER A 69 2.36 13.42 5.00
CA SER A 69 2.60 12.11 5.60
C SER A 69 1.30 11.43 6.04
N GLU A 70 0.38 12.17 6.65
CA GLU A 70 -0.92 11.65 7.07
C GLU A 70 -1.78 11.28 5.86
N GLU A 71 -1.92 12.18 4.88
CA GLU A 71 -2.75 11.97 3.69
C GLU A 71 -2.29 10.74 2.90
N TYR A 72 -0.99 10.62 2.64
CA TYR A 72 -0.46 9.46 1.91
C TYR A 72 -0.44 8.20 2.76
N GLY A 73 -0.20 8.31 4.07
CA GLY A 73 -0.35 7.20 5.00
C GLY A 73 -1.75 6.59 4.93
N GLU A 74 -2.80 7.41 4.96
CA GLU A 74 -4.18 6.95 4.81
C GLU A 74 -4.44 6.29 3.46
N LYS A 75 -3.91 6.84 2.36
CA LYS A 75 -4.03 6.26 1.02
C LYS A 75 -3.38 4.88 0.94
N PHE A 76 -2.14 4.72 1.43
CA PHE A 76 -1.48 3.42 1.47
C PHE A 76 -2.26 2.40 2.31
N GLN A 77 -2.81 2.82 3.46
CA GLN A 77 -3.66 1.95 4.29
C GLN A 77 -4.98 1.59 3.61
N ALA A 78 -5.57 2.49 2.83
CA ALA A 78 -6.77 2.20 2.05
C ALA A 78 -6.48 1.16 0.95
N GLU A 79 -5.37 1.30 0.23
CA GLU A 79 -5.00 0.34 -0.82
C GLU A 79 -4.65 -1.04 -0.26
N LYS A 80 -3.91 -1.11 0.87
CA LYS A 80 -3.64 -2.38 1.57
C LYS A 80 -4.93 -3.09 1.98
N ARG A 81 -5.89 -2.35 2.56
CA ARG A 81 -7.20 -2.90 2.93
C ARG A 81 -7.97 -3.42 1.72
N LYS A 82 -7.91 -2.71 0.59
CA LYS A 82 -8.54 -3.14 -0.66
C LYS A 82 -7.94 -4.46 -1.16
N ILE A 83 -6.62 -4.62 -1.18
CA ILE A 83 -5.98 -5.86 -1.59
C ILE A 83 -6.35 -7.00 -0.64
N GLN A 84 -6.37 -6.74 0.67
CA GLN A 84 -6.78 -7.74 1.65
C GLN A 84 -8.21 -8.23 1.39
N GLN A 85 -9.15 -7.32 1.15
CA GLN A 85 -10.52 -7.67 0.79
C GLN A 85 -10.58 -8.51 -0.49
N GLN A 86 -9.80 -8.16 -1.51
CA GLN A 86 -9.75 -8.91 -2.76
C GLN A 86 -9.17 -10.32 -2.59
N LEU A 87 -8.21 -10.51 -1.68
CA LEU A 87 -7.68 -11.83 -1.30
C LEU A 87 -8.74 -12.67 -0.60
N GLU A 88 -9.45 -12.09 0.38
CA GLU A 88 -10.55 -12.74 1.11
C GLU A 88 -11.68 -13.14 0.15
N GLU A 89 -12.07 -12.25 -0.76
CA GLU A 89 -13.08 -12.53 -1.80
C GLU A 89 -12.63 -13.66 -2.74
N ALA A 90 -11.36 -13.65 -3.19
CA ALA A 90 -10.82 -14.70 -4.05
C ALA A 90 -10.81 -16.06 -3.34
N GLU A 91 -10.48 -16.10 -2.05
CA GLU A 91 -10.51 -17.33 -1.25
C GLU A 91 -11.94 -17.84 -1.03
N HIS A 92 -12.89 -16.95 -0.72
CA HIS A 92 -14.30 -17.32 -0.61
C HIS A 92 -14.87 -17.85 -1.93
N GLU A 93 -14.52 -17.22 -3.04
CA GLU A 93 -14.95 -17.65 -4.38
C GLU A 93 -14.39 -19.03 -4.73
N PHE A 94 -13.08 -19.23 -4.55
CA PHE A 94 -12.41 -20.52 -4.76
C PHE A 94 -13.07 -21.62 -3.91
N ASN A 95 -13.24 -21.38 -2.61
CA ASN A 95 -13.82 -22.37 -1.69
C ASN A 95 -15.26 -22.75 -2.09
N ARG A 96 -16.06 -21.79 -2.55
CA ARG A 96 -17.42 -22.05 -3.04
C ARG A 96 -17.41 -22.90 -4.30
N GLN A 97 -16.61 -22.53 -5.30
CA GLN A 97 -16.51 -23.28 -6.56
C GLN A 97 -15.94 -24.68 -6.32
N TYR A 98 -14.97 -24.82 -5.42
CA TYR A 98 -14.38 -26.09 -5.05
C TYR A 98 -15.39 -27.05 -4.42
N ARG A 99 -16.24 -26.55 -3.50
CA ARG A 99 -17.32 -27.36 -2.91
C ARG A 99 -18.34 -27.80 -3.96
N GLN A 100 -18.73 -26.91 -4.88
CA GLN A 100 -19.65 -27.26 -5.95
C GLN A 100 -19.11 -28.35 -6.87
N LEU A 101 -17.80 -28.35 -7.16
CA LEU A 101 -17.16 -29.44 -7.90
C LEU A 101 -17.19 -30.76 -7.11
N LYS A 102 -16.93 -30.71 -5.80
CA LYS A 102 -16.94 -31.91 -4.94
C LYS A 102 -18.33 -32.48 -4.64
N GLU A 103 -19.36 -31.65 -4.67
CA GLU A 103 -20.77 -32.06 -4.46
C GLU A 103 -21.45 -32.47 -5.77
N GLY A 104 -20.87 -32.13 -6.93
CA GLY A 104 -21.38 -32.43 -8.26
C GLY A 104 -20.76 -33.66 -8.94
N ASP A 105 -19.69 -34.21 -8.37
CA ASP A 105 -19.08 -35.52 -8.69
C ASP A 105 -19.65 -36.64 -7.80
#